data_AF-A0A512NKA4-F1
#
_entry.id   AF-A0A512NKA4-F1
#
_cell.length_a   1.000
_cell.length_b   1.000
_cell.length_c   1.000
_cell.angle_alpha   90.00
_cell.angle_beta   90.00
_cell.angle_gamma   90.00
#
_symmetry.space_group_name_H-M   'P 1'
#
loop_
_entity.id
_entity.type
_entity.pdbx_description
1 polymer ?
#
loop_
_entity_poly.entity_id
_entity_poly.type
_entity_poly.pdbx_seq_one_letter_code
_entity_poly.pdbx_strand_id
1 'polypeptide(L)'
;MSSAIAQNSATSPNNADLKARCNQLISIYDYYGAGRSENSDGARNHARIGAGVDCQEGRYAQGVAAMETLLKQKHFDVPPPVTGVAEQPSR
;
A
#
# COMPACT_ATOMS: atom_id res chain seq x y z
N MET A 1 3.61 15.04 -39.95
CA MET A 1 2.34 14.31 -40.09
C MET A 1 2.38 13.12 -39.13
N SER A 2 1.38 13.03 -38.26
CA SER A 2 0.90 11.86 -37.51
C SER A 2 1.87 11.01 -36.66
N SER A 3 1.71 11.10 -35.34
CA SER A 3 1.58 9.93 -34.46
C SER A 3 0.92 10.35 -33.15
N ALA A 4 -0.42 10.23 -33.12
CA ALA A 4 -1.16 10.12 -31.88
C ALA A 4 -0.87 8.74 -31.29
N ILE A 5 -0.36 8.67 -30.07
CA ILE A 5 -0.50 7.48 -29.23
C ILE A 5 -0.84 7.88 -27.80
N ALA A 6 -2.11 7.62 -27.49
CA ALA A 6 -2.61 7.13 -26.22
C ALA A 6 -2.13 7.89 -24.98
N GLN A 7 -2.90 8.92 -24.66
CA GLN A 7 -3.52 9.11 -23.35
C GLN A 7 -3.12 8.01 -22.36
N ASN A 8 -2.08 8.32 -21.59
CA ASN A 8 -1.69 7.61 -20.39
C ASN A 8 -2.95 7.51 -19.54
N SER A 9 -3.63 6.38 -19.63
CA SER A 9 -4.80 6.08 -18.83
C SER A 9 -4.26 5.85 -17.44
N ALA A 10 -4.00 6.98 -16.74
CA ALA A 10 -3.99 7.08 -15.30
C ALA A 10 -5.37 6.61 -14.87
N THR A 11 -5.53 5.29 -14.89
CA THR A 11 -6.71 4.61 -14.43
C THR A 11 -6.62 4.83 -12.95
N SER A 12 -7.45 5.76 -12.44
CA SER A 12 -7.72 5.84 -11.02
C SER A 12 -7.79 4.42 -10.50
N PRO A 13 -6.90 4.01 -9.56
CA PRO A 13 -6.84 2.63 -9.14
C PRO A 13 -8.25 2.16 -8.83
N ASN A 14 -8.72 1.10 -9.50
CA ASN A 14 -10.08 0.63 -9.27
C ASN A 14 -10.17 0.18 -7.82
N ASN A 15 -11.37 0.19 -7.23
CA ASN A 15 -11.56 -0.22 -5.83
C ASN A 15 -10.95 -1.60 -5.51
N ALA A 16 -10.89 -2.51 -6.49
CA ALA A 16 -10.21 -3.79 -6.36
C ALA A 16 -8.68 -3.66 -6.20
N ASP A 17 -8.03 -2.79 -6.97
CA ASP A 17 -6.59 -2.51 -6.87
C ASP A 17 -6.24 -1.81 -5.55
N LEU A 18 -7.08 -0.85 -5.11
CA LEU A 18 -6.89 -0.19 -3.82
C LEU A 18 -7.07 -1.15 -2.65
N LYS A 19 -8.05 -2.07 -2.74
CA LYS A 19 -8.24 -3.14 -1.75
C LYS A 19 -7.03 -4.05 -1.67
N ALA A 20 -6.52 -4.51 -2.81
CA ALA A 20 -5.34 -5.35 -2.88
C ALA A 20 -4.10 -4.64 -2.30
N ARG A 21 -3.91 -3.37 -2.67
CA ARG A 21 -2.83 -2.53 -2.14
C ARG A 21 -2.93 -2.37 -0.63
N CYS A 22 -4.13 -2.11 -0.10
CA CYS A 22 -4.31 -1.97 1.33
C CYS A 22 -3.93 -3.26 2.09
N ASN A 23 -4.42 -4.41 1.63
CA ASN A 23 -4.10 -5.70 2.24
C ASN A 23 -2.60 -6.01 2.18
N GLN A 24 -1.94 -5.65 1.08
CA GLN A 24 -0.49 -5.79 0.93
C GLN A 24 0.25 -4.96 1.99
N LEU A 25 -0.10 -3.68 2.13
CA LEU A 25 0.56 -2.79 3.09
C LEU A 25 0.33 -3.23 4.54
N ILE A 26 -0.87 -3.71 4.88
CA ILE A 26 -1.18 -4.28 6.20
C ILE A 26 -0.30 -5.50 6.48
N SER A 27 -0.18 -6.41 5.51
CA SER A 27 0.63 -7.62 5.65
C SER A 27 2.12 -7.28 5.86
N ILE A 28 2.63 -6.27 5.15
CA ILE A 28 4.00 -5.78 5.32
C ILE A 28 4.20 -5.21 6.72
N TYR A 29 3.26 -4.39 7.18
CA TYR A 29 3.32 -3.83 8.53
C TYR A 29 3.31 -4.92 9.58
N ASP A 30 2.46 -5.93 9.44
CA ASP A 30 2.37 -7.05 10.39
C ASP A 30 3.67 -7.89 10.37
N TYR A 31 4.25 -8.13 9.19
CA TYR A 31 5.51 -8.85 9.04
C TYR A 31 6.67 -8.13 9.76
N TYR A 32 6.87 -6.85 9.49
CA TYR A 32 7.94 -6.07 10.14
C TYR A 32 7.62 -5.71 11.60
N GLY A 33 6.35 -5.54 11.92
CA GLY A 33 5.85 -5.20 13.25
C GLY A 33 5.84 -6.37 14.22
N ALA A 34 5.81 -7.62 13.75
CA ALA A 34 5.91 -8.80 14.62
C ALA A 34 7.32 -9.01 15.20
N GLY A 35 8.37 -8.53 14.53
CA GLY A 35 9.76 -8.86 14.87
C GLY A 35 10.56 -7.79 15.63
N ARG A 36 10.02 -6.58 15.85
CA ARG A 36 10.86 -5.43 16.26
C ARG A 36 10.88 -5.02 17.73
N SER A 37 10.08 -5.59 18.65
CA SER A 37 10.26 -5.37 20.12
C SER A 37 9.19 -6.02 21.00
N GLU A 38 9.50 -6.23 22.28
CA GLU A 38 8.60 -6.57 23.39
C GLU A 38 7.45 -5.53 23.62
N ASN A 39 7.55 -4.36 22.98
CA ASN A 39 6.52 -3.31 22.91
C ASN A 39 6.07 -3.01 21.47
N SER A 40 6.27 -3.93 20.52
CA SER A 40 5.88 -3.68 19.13
C SER A 40 4.37 -3.55 19.04
N ASP A 41 3.91 -2.33 18.76
CA ASP A 41 2.50 -2.05 18.56
C ASP A 41 1.92 -2.92 17.44
N GLY A 42 2.69 -3.47 16.50
CA GLY A 42 2.29 -4.54 15.57
C GLY A 42 0.80 -4.58 15.20
N ALA A 43 0.14 -5.71 15.43
CA ALA A 43 -1.30 -5.87 15.19
C ALA A 43 -2.20 -5.00 16.12
N ARG A 44 -1.65 -4.45 17.20
CA ARG A 44 -2.32 -3.56 18.18
C ARG A 44 -2.20 -2.07 17.83
N ASN A 45 -1.46 -1.71 16.78
CA ASN A 45 -1.24 -0.33 16.41
C ASN A 45 -2.56 0.26 15.91
N HIS A 46 -3.04 1.31 16.59
CA HIS A 46 -4.32 1.92 16.26
C HIS A 46 -4.39 2.49 14.84
N ALA A 47 -3.27 2.97 14.27
CA ALA A 47 -3.23 3.42 12.89
C ALA A 47 -3.34 2.25 11.89
N ARG A 48 -2.70 1.11 12.18
CA ARG A 48 -2.88 -0.13 11.39
C ARG A 48 -4.31 -0.65 11.48
N ILE A 49 -4.89 -0.66 12.69
CA ILE A 49 -6.27 -1.10 12.91
C ILE A 49 -7.25 -0.19 12.15
N GLY A 50 -7.10 1.14 12.29
CA GLY A 50 -7.94 2.12 11.61
C GLY A 50 -7.88 1.98 10.09
N ALA A 51 -6.67 1.86 9.53
CA ALA A 51 -6.51 1.66 8.10
C ALA A 51 -7.12 0.33 7.60
N GLY A 52 -7.04 -0.73 8.41
CA GLY A 52 -7.74 -2.00 8.14
C GLY A 52 -9.26 -1.82 8.06
N VAL A 53 -9.84 -1.08 9.02
CA VAL A 53 -11.27 -0.76 9.02
C VAL A 53 -11.65 0.06 7.78
N ASP A 54 -10.88 1.10 7.44
CA ASP A 54 -11.13 1.90 6.24
C ASP A 54 -11.15 1.03 4.97
N CYS A 55 -10.26 0.04 4.89
CA CYS A 55 -10.24 -0.89 3.77
C CYS A 55 -11.39 -1.90 3.78
N GLN A 56 -11.92 -2.29 4.94
CA GLN A 56 -13.11 -3.13 5.01
C GLN A 56 -14.39 -2.36 4.63
N GLU A 57 -14.43 -1.07 4.98
CA GLU A 57 -15.56 -0.16 4.77
C GLU A 57 -15.62 0.43 3.34
N GLY A 58 -14.72 0.00 2.44
CA GLY A 58 -14.65 0.50 1.07
C GLY A 58 -13.98 1.87 0.93
N ARG A 59 -13.43 2.43 2.01
CA ARG A 59 -12.63 3.66 2.05
C ARG A 59 -11.17 3.36 1.70
N TYR A 60 -10.96 2.61 0.62
CA TYR A 60 -9.64 2.04 0.30
C TYR A 60 -8.56 3.10 0.11
N ALA A 61 -8.88 4.24 -0.52
CA ALA A 61 -7.93 5.33 -0.70
C ALA A 61 -7.41 5.91 0.63
N GLN A 62 -8.28 6.02 1.64
CA GLN A 62 -7.90 6.50 2.98
C GLN A 62 -7.04 5.47 3.70
N GLY A 63 -7.43 4.19 3.68
CA GLY A 63 -6.67 3.13 4.32
C GLY A 63 -5.28 2.92 3.68
N VAL A 64 -5.18 2.98 2.34
CA VAL A 64 -3.88 2.93 1.65
C VAL A 64 -2.99 4.10 2.07
N ALA A 65 -3.50 5.34 2.02
CA ALA A 65 -2.71 6.51 2.40
C ALA A 65 -2.25 6.48 3.88
N ALA A 66 -3.12 6.01 4.78
CA ALA A 66 -2.80 5.82 6.19
C ALA A 66 -1.69 4.76 6.38
N MET A 67 -1.79 3.62 5.69
CA MET A 67 -0.76 2.59 5.75
C MET A 67 0.58 3.03 5.15
N GLU A 68 0.58 3.71 4.00
CA GLU A 68 1.81 4.23 3.40
C GLU A 68 2.50 5.25 4.31
N THR A 69 1.71 6.13 4.94
CA THR A 69 2.23 7.09 5.92
C THR A 69 2.83 6.37 7.14
N LEU A 70 2.11 5.39 7.68
CA LEU A 70 2.55 4.62 8.84
C LEU A 70 3.86 3.86 8.55
N LEU A 71 3.93 3.17 7.41
CA LEU A 71 5.11 2.43 7.01
C LEU A 71 6.32 3.35 6.79
N LYS A 72 6.11 4.52 6.19
CA LYS A 72 7.14 5.54 6.01
C LYS A 72 7.65 6.07 7.36
N GLN A 73 6.75 6.36 8.31
CA GLN A 73 7.12 6.81 9.65
C GLN A 73 7.92 5.76 10.42
N LYS A 74 7.62 4.47 10.22
CA LYS A 74 8.37 3.36 10.82
C LYS A 74 9.64 3.00 10.06
N HIS A 75 9.95 3.72 8.97
CA HIS A 75 11.06 3.43 8.07
C HIS A 75 11.07 1.97 7.61
N PHE A 76 9.89 1.42 7.31
CA PHE A 76 9.78 0.10 6.71
C PHE A 76 10.04 0.21 5.21
N ASP A 77 10.64 -0.82 4.64
CA ASP A 77 10.82 -0.93 3.20
C ASP A 77 9.46 -1.28 2.58
N VAL A 78 8.89 -0.33 1.84
CA VAL A 78 7.58 -0.50 1.21
C VAL A 78 7.80 -0.65 -0.28
N PRO A 79 7.39 -1.79 -0.88
CA PRO A 79 7.45 -1.95 -2.32
C PRO A 79 6.62 -0.84 -2.99
N PRO A 80 7.09 -0.31 -4.12
CA PRO A 80 6.37 0.74 -4.83
C PRO A 80 4.93 0.29 -5.13
N PRO A 81 3.99 1.24 -5.28
CA PRO A 81 2.66 0.92 -5.80
C PRO A 81 2.85 0.07 -7.05
N VAL A 82 2.16 -1.06 -7.12
CA VAL A 82 2.09 -1.87 -8.35
C VAL A 82 1.27 -1.08 -9.39
N THR A 83 1.81 0.04 -9.83
CA THR A 83 1.56 0.59 -11.16
C THR A 83 2.22 -0.38 -12.10
N GLY A 84 1.40 -1.24 -12.73
CA GLY A 84 1.89 -2.37 -13.51
C GLY A 84 2.97 -1.98 -14.49
N VAL A 85 4.21 -2.35 -14.20
CA VAL A 85 5.15 -3.08 -15.06
C VAL A 85 6.29 -3.54 -14.16
N ALA A 86 6.60 -4.83 -14.28
CA ALA A 86 7.82 -5.49 -13.86
C ALA A 86 9.00 -4.56 -13.51
N GLU A 87 9.45 -4.64 -12.26
CA GLU A 87 10.87 -4.46 -11.95
C GLU A 87 11.61 -5.64 -12.59
N GLN A 88 11.81 -5.57 -13.90
CA GLN A 88 12.69 -6.49 -14.63
C GLN A 88 14.13 -6.08 -14.30
N PRO A 89 14.95 -7.01 -13.79
CA PRO A 89 16.31 -6.72 -13.36
C PRO A 89 17.14 -6.27 -14.58
N SER A 90 17.74 -5.10 -14.46
CA SER A 90 18.71 -4.55 -15.38
C SER A 90 19.89 -5.52 -15.57
N ARG A 91 20.06 -6.00 -16.80
CA ARG A 91 21.24 -6.74 -17.27
C ARG A 91 22.37 -5.79 -17.61
#